data_AF-A0A3M1E6V2-F1
#
_entry.id   AF-A0A3M1E6V2-F1
#
_cell.length_a   1.000
_cell.length_b   1.000
_cell.length_c   1.000
_cell.angle_alpha   90.00
_cell.angle_beta   90.00
_cell.angle_gamma   90.00
#
_symmetry.space_group_name_H-M   'P 1'
#
loop_
_entity.id
_entity.type
_entity.pdbx_description
1 polymer ?
#
loop_
_entity_poly.entity_id
_entity_poly.type
_entity_poly.pdbx_seq_one_letter_code
_entity_poly.pdbx_strand_id
1 'polypeptide(L)'
;MKGRDLYPWGWWTAGVIGTPVLLLAIGLTIVLIFADEMDFDLARWWWLMGIGPLAGLWILWTVARRRRSVQAFASASLAPLLVEGFSPVRPVWKASLQVAALVMIAWALIGPRWGTYLEKHRVYGVDVVVALDVSKSMLAEDVRPNRLERAKQVIRQQLTERTVLGRANRLALIAFAGSTSLKVPLSTDLSAFRNRLEQLTVGSAPRGGTALAKAIRNAADLFVRSPEKATKVILLFTDGEDH
;
A
#
# COMPACT_ATOMS: atom_id res chain seq x y z
N MET A 1 -62.14 -43.25 28.42
CA MET A 1 -60.72 -42.84 28.54
C MET A 1 -59.96 -43.31 27.31
N LYS A 2 -59.51 -42.40 26.43
CA LYS A 2 -58.45 -42.67 25.46
C LYS A 2 -57.67 -41.38 25.26
N GLY A 3 -56.37 -41.46 25.58
CA GLY A 3 -55.48 -40.32 25.81
C GLY A 3 -55.19 -39.51 24.56
N ARG A 4 -54.88 -38.23 24.82
CA ARG A 4 -54.43 -37.20 23.90
C ARG A 4 -52.98 -37.48 23.51
N ASP A 5 -52.66 -37.46 22.22
CA ASP A 5 -51.31 -37.14 21.74
C ASP A 5 -51.40 -35.91 20.83
N LEU A 6 -51.27 -34.76 21.48
CA LEU A 6 -51.08 -33.46 20.86
C LEU A 6 -49.67 -33.41 20.27
N TYR A 7 -49.58 -33.15 18.97
CA TYR A 7 -48.33 -32.79 18.29
C TYR A 7 -47.57 -31.73 19.11
N PRO A 8 -46.29 -31.98 19.48
CA PRO A 8 -45.56 -31.10 20.37
C PRO A 8 -45.16 -29.82 19.62
N TRP A 9 -45.79 -28.71 20.00
CA TRP A 9 -45.67 -27.35 19.46
C TRP A 9 -44.26 -26.72 19.48
N GLY A 10 -43.18 -27.47 19.78
CA GLY A 10 -41.82 -26.93 19.97
C GLY A 10 -40.93 -26.94 18.73
N TRP A 11 -40.99 -27.98 17.89
CA TRP A 11 -39.97 -28.25 16.87
C TRP A 11 -40.02 -27.29 15.67
N TRP A 12 -41.22 -26.78 15.33
CA TRP A 12 -41.39 -25.82 14.25
C TRP A 12 -40.87 -24.43 14.59
N THR A 13 -40.96 -24.00 15.86
CA THR A 13 -40.42 -22.69 16.28
C THR A 13 -38.89 -22.69 16.30
N ALA A 14 -38.29 -23.80 16.74
CA ALA A 14 -36.85 -24.01 16.72
C ALA A 14 -36.29 -24.03 15.28
N GLY A 15 -36.97 -24.71 14.34
CA GLY A 15 -36.55 -24.75 12.94
C GLY A 15 -36.73 -23.43 12.20
N VAL A 16 -37.84 -22.72 12.42
CA VAL A 16 -38.20 -21.50 11.68
C VAL A 16 -37.45 -20.25 12.17
N ILE A 17 -37.10 -20.19 13.46
CA ILE A 17 -36.28 -19.09 14.03
C ILE A 17 -34.80 -19.47 14.06
N GLY A 18 -34.48 -20.75 14.24
CA GLY A 18 -33.10 -21.22 14.30
C GLY A 18 -32.40 -21.18 12.95
N THR A 19 -33.09 -21.49 11.85
CA THR A 19 -32.44 -21.49 10.51
C THR A 19 -31.95 -20.11 10.06
N PRO A 20 -32.70 -18.99 10.21
CA PRO A 20 -32.17 -17.65 9.89
C PRO A 20 -31.01 -17.23 10.79
N VAL A 21 -31.07 -17.55 12.08
CA VAL A 21 -30.01 -17.21 13.05
C VAL A 21 -28.74 -18.01 12.75
N LEU A 22 -28.87 -19.29 12.40
CA LEU A 22 -27.75 -20.13 11.99
C LEU A 22 -27.10 -19.62 10.70
N LEU A 23 -27.90 -19.21 9.71
CA LEU A 23 -27.39 -18.65 8.46
C LEU A 23 -26.65 -17.31 8.68
N LEU A 24 -27.17 -16.45 9.56
CA LEU A 24 -26.48 -15.22 9.96
C LEU A 24 -25.18 -15.50 10.71
N ALA A 25 -25.17 -16.50 11.61
CA ALA A 25 -23.98 -16.90 12.34
C ALA A 25 -22.93 -17.50 11.39
N ILE A 26 -23.32 -18.35 10.44
CA ILE A 26 -22.42 -18.90 9.41
C ILE A 26 -21.85 -17.78 8.53
N GLY A 27 -22.70 -16.85 8.09
CA GLY A 27 -22.25 -15.68 7.33
C GLY A 27 -21.25 -14.83 8.10
N LEU A 28 -21.50 -14.59 9.40
CA LEU A 28 -20.58 -13.86 10.27
C LEU A 28 -19.25 -14.61 10.46
N THR A 29 -19.28 -15.93 10.64
CA THR A 29 -18.07 -16.75 10.79
C THR A 29 -17.24 -16.78 9.52
N ILE A 30 -17.87 -16.90 8.34
CA ILE A 30 -17.18 -16.82 7.05
C ILE A 30 -16.50 -15.45 6.92
N VAL A 31 -17.21 -14.37 7.25
CA VAL A 31 -16.64 -13.01 7.22
C VAL A 31 -15.44 -12.89 8.17
N LEU A 32 -15.51 -13.44 9.38
CA LEU A 32 -14.40 -13.41 10.35
C LEU A 32 -13.20 -14.25 9.92
N ILE A 33 -13.42 -15.42 9.29
CA ILE A 33 -12.35 -16.30 8.81
C ILE A 33 -11.55 -15.64 7.68
N PHE A 34 -12.24 -15.00 6.74
CA PHE A 34 -11.60 -14.34 5.61
C PHE A 34 -11.19 -12.89 5.89
N ALA A 35 -11.43 -12.40 7.13
CA ALA A 35 -11.17 -11.01 7.46
C ALA A 35 -9.70 -10.62 7.35
N ASP A 36 -8.79 -11.56 7.68
CA ASP A 36 -7.34 -11.34 7.68
C ASP A 36 -6.72 -11.37 6.27
N GLU A 37 -7.41 -11.97 5.30
CA GLU A 37 -6.97 -12.08 3.89
C GLU A 37 -7.58 -11.00 2.98
N MET A 38 -8.61 -10.31 3.48
CA MET A 38 -9.34 -9.28 2.76
C MET A 38 -8.81 -7.90 3.14
N ASP A 39 -8.24 -7.20 2.17
CA ASP A 39 -7.82 -5.81 2.36
C ASP A 39 -9.07 -4.91 2.35
N PHE A 40 -9.65 -4.73 3.53
CA PHE A 40 -10.76 -3.80 3.70
C PHE A 40 -10.19 -2.40 3.88
N ASP A 41 -10.63 -1.49 3.01
CA ASP A 41 -10.44 -0.04 3.19
C ASP A 41 -11.39 0.44 4.32
N LEU A 42 -11.18 -0.10 5.54
CA LEU A 42 -12.05 -0.03 6.72
C LEU A 42 -12.41 1.43 7.08
N ALA A 43 -11.50 2.36 6.80
CA ALA A 43 -11.67 3.78 7.06
C ALA A 43 -12.79 4.43 6.25
N ARG A 44 -13.11 3.92 5.05
CA ARG A 44 -14.16 4.51 4.18
C ARG A 44 -15.54 3.88 4.38
N TRP A 45 -15.62 2.65 4.87
CA TRP A 45 -16.83 1.84 4.87
C TRP A 45 -17.40 1.52 6.25
N TRP A 46 -16.87 2.12 7.33
CA TRP A 46 -17.32 1.89 8.72
C TRP A 46 -18.83 2.08 8.93
N TRP A 47 -19.48 2.95 8.16
CA TRP A 47 -20.93 3.19 8.22
C TRP A 47 -21.78 1.98 7.81
N LEU A 48 -21.22 1.00 7.07
CA LEU A 48 -21.92 -0.25 6.72
C LEU A 48 -22.15 -1.15 7.94
N MET A 49 -21.37 -1.00 9.02
CA MET A 49 -21.61 -1.74 10.27
C MET A 49 -22.95 -1.36 10.92
N GLY A 50 -23.53 -0.20 10.58
CA GLY A 50 -24.85 0.23 11.02
C GLY A 50 -26.02 -0.50 10.35
N ILE A 51 -25.81 -1.19 9.22
CA ILE A 51 -26.86 -1.88 8.47
C ILE A 51 -27.37 -3.12 9.22
N GLY A 52 -26.47 -3.85 9.89
CA GLY A 52 -26.81 -5.01 10.72
C GLY A 52 -27.85 -4.70 11.81
N PRO A 53 -27.59 -3.73 12.72
CA PRO A 53 -28.55 -3.36 13.76
C PRO A 53 -29.86 -2.78 13.20
N LEU A 54 -29.81 -2.01 12.10
CA LEU A 54 -31.03 -1.50 11.45
C LEU A 54 -31.91 -2.62 10.86
N ALA A 55 -31.30 -3.61 10.20
CA ALA A 55 -32.00 -4.77 9.69
C ALA A 55 -32.60 -5.62 10.82
N GLY A 56 -31.85 -5.82 11.91
CA GLY A 56 -32.33 -6.50 13.12
C GLY A 56 -33.53 -5.79 13.76
N LEU A 57 -33.46 -4.46 13.89
CA LEU A 57 -34.57 -3.65 14.42
C LEU A 57 -35.83 -3.76 13.54
N TRP A 58 -35.66 -3.78 12.22
CA TRP A 58 -36.76 -3.91 11.27
C TRP A 58 -37.45 -5.28 11.35
N ILE A 59 -36.69 -6.37 11.49
CA ILE A 59 -37.24 -7.72 11.73
C ILE A 59 -37.99 -7.75 13.08
N LEU A 60 -37.40 -7.22 14.15
CA LEU A 60 -38.04 -7.18 15.47
C LEU A 60 -39.33 -6.36 15.42
N TRP A 61 -39.34 -5.25 14.69
CA TRP A 61 -40.52 -4.40 14.53
C TRP A 61 -41.64 -5.10 13.74
N THR A 62 -41.31 -5.80 12.64
CA THR A 62 -42.32 -6.53 11.85
C THR A 62 -42.90 -7.71 12.64
N VAL A 63 -42.08 -8.44 13.40
CA VAL A 63 -42.54 -9.52 14.30
C VAL A 63 -43.38 -8.96 15.46
N ALA A 64 -42.95 -7.87 16.10
CA ALA A 64 -43.67 -7.24 17.20
C ALA A 64 -45.01 -6.64 16.74
N ARG A 65 -45.05 -5.99 15.57
CA ARG A 65 -46.27 -5.45 14.97
C ARG A 65 -47.26 -6.56 14.65
N ARG A 66 -46.77 -7.70 14.18
CA ARG A 66 -47.61 -8.87 13.88
C ARG A 66 -48.14 -9.55 15.13
N ARG A 67 -47.36 -9.60 16.22
CA ARG A 67 -47.85 -10.07 17.54
C ARG A 67 -48.95 -9.15 18.06
N ARG A 68 -48.80 -7.83 17.94
CA ARG A 68 -49.82 -6.85 18.34
C ARG A 68 -51.08 -6.94 17.49
N SER A 69 -50.97 -7.13 16.17
CA SER A 69 -52.15 -7.29 15.30
C SER A 69 -52.88 -8.62 15.50
N VAL A 70 -52.16 -9.70 15.83
CA VAL A 70 -52.77 -11.01 16.16
C VAL A 70 -53.48 -10.94 17.52
N GLN A 71 -52.93 -10.23 18.50
CA GLN A 71 -53.58 -10.01 19.79
C GLN A 71 -54.79 -9.06 19.71
N ALA A 72 -54.79 -8.12 18.75
CA ALA A 72 -55.88 -7.16 18.57
C ALA A 72 -57.12 -7.74 17.87
N PHE A 73 -57.01 -8.87 17.14
CA PHE A 73 -58.10 -9.38 16.31
C PHE A 73 -58.70 -10.73 16.72
N ALA A 74 -58.07 -11.54 17.57
CA ALA A 74 -58.71 -12.71 18.16
C ALA A 74 -57.89 -13.26 19.34
N SER A 75 -58.58 -13.72 20.40
CA SER A 75 -58.03 -14.68 21.36
C SER A 75 -57.27 -15.78 20.60
N ALA A 76 -56.03 -16.06 21.00
CA ALA A 76 -55.05 -16.91 20.29
C ALA A 76 -55.55 -18.33 19.89
N SER A 77 -56.72 -18.72 20.36
CA SER A 77 -57.41 -19.99 20.14
C SER A 77 -58.40 -20.02 18.96
N LEU A 78 -58.79 -18.88 18.36
CA LEU A 78 -59.80 -18.83 17.27
C LEU A 78 -59.26 -18.37 15.90
N ALA A 79 -58.03 -17.84 15.85
CA ALA A 79 -57.40 -17.35 14.62
C ALA A 79 -57.23 -18.38 13.47
N PRO A 80 -56.95 -19.68 13.71
CA PRO A 80 -56.79 -20.63 12.60
C PRO A 80 -58.11 -21.10 11.98
N LEU A 81 -59.27 -20.78 12.58
CA LEU A 81 -60.59 -21.22 12.12
C LEU A 81 -61.28 -20.22 11.17
N LEU A 82 -60.79 -18.98 11.06
CA LEU A 82 -61.42 -17.91 10.27
C LEU A 82 -60.64 -17.52 9.00
N VAL A 83 -59.42 -18.01 8.81
CA VAL A 83 -58.57 -17.65 7.68
C VAL A 83 -57.91 -18.91 7.11
N GLU A 84 -58.49 -19.44 6.03
CA GLU A 84 -57.81 -20.46 5.22
C GLU A 84 -56.46 -19.93 4.73
N GLY A 85 -55.38 -20.64 5.05
CA GLY A 85 -54.02 -20.30 4.60
C GLY A 85 -53.16 -19.51 5.58
N PHE A 86 -53.51 -19.44 6.88
CA PHE A 86 -52.64 -18.87 7.92
C PHE A 86 -51.38 -19.73 8.13
N SER A 87 -50.39 -19.58 7.26
CA SER A 87 -49.07 -20.19 7.45
C SER A 87 -48.17 -19.24 8.27
N PRO A 88 -47.78 -19.60 9.50
CA PRO A 88 -46.84 -18.81 10.29
C PRO A 88 -45.42 -18.81 9.67
N VAL A 89 -45.16 -19.76 8.76
CA VAL A 89 -43.84 -20.03 8.16
C VAL A 89 -43.55 -19.11 6.97
N ARG A 90 -44.54 -18.84 6.11
CA ARG A 90 -44.40 -17.95 4.94
C ARG A 90 -43.79 -16.57 5.22
N PRO A 91 -44.24 -15.81 6.23
CA PRO A 91 -43.70 -14.48 6.50
C PRO A 91 -42.29 -14.52 7.10
N VAL A 92 -41.93 -15.58 7.83
CA VAL A 92 -40.57 -15.75 8.32
C VAL A 92 -39.61 -16.04 7.17
N TRP A 93 -40.02 -16.88 6.22
CA TRP A 93 -39.25 -17.09 4.99
C TRP A 93 -39.08 -15.81 4.18
N LYS A 94 -40.16 -15.05 3.97
CA LYS A 94 -40.08 -13.75 3.28
C LYS A 94 -39.11 -12.78 3.97
N ALA A 95 -39.19 -12.67 5.30
CA ALA A 95 -38.26 -11.83 6.07
C ALA A 95 -36.82 -12.33 5.97
N SER A 96 -36.60 -13.65 6.03
CA SER A 96 -35.26 -14.25 5.92
C SER A 96 -34.63 -13.99 4.55
N LEU A 97 -35.41 -14.12 3.48
CA LEU A 97 -34.98 -13.79 2.11
C LEU A 97 -34.63 -12.31 1.96
N GLN A 98 -35.40 -11.41 2.55
CA GLN A 98 -35.11 -9.97 2.54
C GLN A 98 -33.82 -9.64 3.28
N VAL A 99 -33.56 -10.29 4.41
CA VAL A 99 -32.34 -10.10 5.20
C VAL A 99 -31.13 -10.66 4.45
N ALA A 100 -31.25 -11.86 3.87
CA ALA A 100 -30.19 -12.45 3.06
C ALA A 100 -29.82 -11.54 1.87
N ALA A 101 -30.83 -10.98 1.18
CA ALA A 101 -30.59 -10.02 0.09
C ALA A 101 -29.85 -8.76 0.58
N LEU A 102 -30.23 -8.22 1.73
CA LEU A 102 -29.56 -7.06 2.36
C LEU A 102 -28.09 -7.36 2.71
N VAL A 103 -27.82 -8.54 3.27
CA VAL A 103 -26.46 -8.99 3.59
C VAL A 103 -25.63 -9.11 2.31
N MET A 104 -26.16 -9.73 1.25
CA MET A 104 -25.45 -9.87 -0.02
C MET A 104 -25.17 -8.51 -0.68
N ILE A 105 -26.11 -7.57 -0.62
CA ILE A 105 -25.91 -6.20 -1.12
C ILE A 105 -24.80 -5.49 -0.32
N ALA A 106 -24.82 -5.59 1.01
CA ALA A 106 -23.77 -5.02 1.85
C ALA A 106 -22.40 -5.63 1.52
N TRP A 107 -22.35 -6.94 1.29
CA TRP A 107 -21.13 -7.64 0.91
C TRP A 107 -20.60 -7.19 -0.46
N ALA A 108 -21.48 -7.02 -1.45
CA ALA A 108 -21.12 -6.48 -2.76
C ALA A 108 -20.61 -5.03 -2.68
N LEU A 109 -21.20 -4.21 -1.80
CA LEU A 109 -20.78 -2.81 -1.55
C LEU A 109 -19.41 -2.71 -0.87
N ILE A 110 -19.09 -3.63 0.04
CA ILE A 110 -17.76 -3.72 0.65
C ILE A 110 -16.70 -4.02 -0.43
N GLY A 111 -17.10 -4.71 -1.50
CA GLY A 111 -16.26 -5.01 -2.65
C GLY A 111 -15.00 -5.78 -2.25
N PRO A 112 -15.12 -7.02 -1.72
CA PRO A 112 -13.99 -7.87 -1.42
C PRO A 112 -13.04 -7.93 -2.60
N ARG A 113 -11.82 -7.45 -2.41
CA ARG A 113 -10.77 -7.55 -3.42
C ARG A 113 -9.80 -8.61 -2.99
N TRP A 114 -9.96 -9.80 -3.53
CA TRP A 114 -8.93 -10.83 -3.47
C TRP A 114 -7.92 -10.59 -4.58
N GLY A 115 -6.65 -10.42 -4.19
CA GLY A 115 -5.57 -10.24 -5.14
C GLY A 115 -4.39 -9.52 -4.51
N THR A 116 -3.23 -9.66 -5.14
CA THR A 116 -2.04 -8.92 -4.78
C THR A 116 -2.17 -7.51 -5.36
N TYR A 117 -2.32 -6.50 -4.52
CA TYR A 117 -1.99 -5.16 -4.96
C TYR A 117 -0.48 -5.11 -5.17
N LEU A 118 -0.06 -4.70 -6.36
CA LEU A 118 1.31 -4.25 -6.56
C LEU A 118 1.45 -2.96 -5.75
N GLU A 119 1.81 -3.11 -4.48
CA GLU A 119 2.30 -1.99 -3.71
C GLU A 119 3.52 -1.49 -4.46
N LYS A 120 3.35 -0.37 -5.16
CA LYS A 120 4.47 0.39 -5.69
C LYS A 120 5.20 0.96 -4.47
N HIS A 121 5.93 0.11 -3.76
CA HIS A 121 7.06 0.57 -2.99
C HIS A 121 7.93 1.35 -3.98
N ARG A 122 7.79 2.68 -3.95
CA ARG A 122 8.76 3.56 -4.58
C ARG A 122 10.03 3.31 -3.82
N VAL A 123 10.87 2.43 -4.36
CA VAL A 123 12.25 2.30 -3.92
C VAL A 123 12.85 3.68 -4.14
N TYR A 124 12.98 4.45 -3.07
CA TYR A 124 13.68 5.72 -3.09
C TYR A 124 15.15 5.37 -3.32
N GLY A 125 15.57 5.43 -4.57
CA GLY A 125 16.96 5.21 -4.95
C GLY A 125 17.88 6.23 -4.30
N VAL A 126 19.17 5.92 -4.29
CA VAL A 126 20.22 6.84 -3.85
C VAL A 126 20.66 7.68 -5.03
N ASP A 127 20.65 8.99 -4.85
CA ASP A 127 21.24 9.96 -5.77
C ASP A 127 22.64 10.28 -5.31
N VAL A 128 23.63 9.94 -6.14
CA VAL A 128 25.03 10.14 -5.81
C VAL A 128 25.65 11.12 -6.79
N VAL A 129 26.25 12.18 -6.27
CA VAL A 129 27.05 13.12 -7.05
C VAL A 129 28.52 12.84 -6.76
N VAL A 130 29.26 12.43 -7.78
CA VAL A 130 30.71 12.24 -7.72
C VAL A 130 31.38 13.55 -8.13
N ALA A 131 32.04 14.20 -7.19
CA ALA A 131 32.88 15.37 -7.41
C ALA A 131 34.35 14.92 -7.44
N LEU A 132 34.97 14.97 -8.61
CA LEU A 132 36.37 14.60 -8.82
C LEU A 132 37.22 15.83 -9.04
N ASP A 133 38.28 15.94 -8.25
CA ASP A 133 39.33 16.93 -8.40
C ASP A 133 40.17 16.65 -9.65
N VAL A 134 40.29 17.65 -10.50
CA VAL A 134 41.09 17.64 -11.73
C VAL A 134 42.11 18.78 -11.73
N SER A 135 42.54 19.21 -10.55
CA SER A 135 43.66 20.15 -10.40
C SER A 135 45.00 19.52 -10.82
N LYS A 136 46.04 20.35 -10.96
CA LYS A 136 47.37 19.88 -11.40
C LYS A 136 48.04 18.97 -10.38
N SER A 137 47.77 19.15 -9.08
CA SER A 137 48.32 18.33 -8.00
C SER A 137 47.83 16.87 -8.07
N MET A 138 46.70 16.62 -8.74
CA MET A 138 46.21 15.26 -9.03
C MET A 138 47.04 14.48 -10.07
N LEU A 139 48.03 15.12 -10.72
CA LEU A 139 49.04 14.44 -11.55
C LEU A 139 50.20 13.87 -10.72
N ALA A 140 50.22 14.09 -9.40
CA ALA A 140 51.23 13.48 -8.55
C ALA A 140 51.21 11.94 -8.67
N GLU A 141 52.40 11.36 -8.77
CA GLU A 141 52.63 9.91 -8.92
C GLU A 141 52.95 9.22 -7.58
N ASP A 142 52.64 9.86 -6.45
CA ASP A 142 52.72 9.26 -5.12
C ASP A 142 51.82 8.02 -5.00
N VAL A 143 50.79 7.93 -5.84
CA VAL A 143 50.02 6.73 -6.10
C VAL A 143 50.07 6.37 -7.58
N ARG A 144 50.48 5.15 -7.93
CA ARG A 144 50.56 4.71 -9.33
C ARG A 144 49.17 4.59 -9.99
N PRO A 145 49.02 5.00 -11.27
CA PRO A 145 50.01 5.74 -12.07
C PRO A 145 50.07 7.23 -11.69
N ASN A 146 48.94 7.85 -11.36
CA ASN A 146 48.85 9.13 -10.65
C ASN A 146 47.55 9.16 -9.83
N ARG A 147 47.40 10.15 -8.93
CA ARG A 147 46.21 10.30 -8.08
C ARG A 147 44.91 10.33 -8.86
N LEU A 148 44.87 11.05 -9.99
CA LEU A 148 43.68 11.17 -10.84
C LEU A 148 43.24 9.82 -11.41
N GLU A 149 44.17 9.11 -12.04
CA GLU A 149 43.90 7.79 -12.63
C GLU A 149 43.53 6.76 -11.57
N ARG A 150 44.16 6.85 -10.38
CA ARG A 150 43.77 6.00 -9.25
C ARG A 150 42.35 6.30 -8.79
N ALA A 151 41.97 7.57 -8.67
CA ALA A 151 40.63 7.97 -8.29
C ALA A 151 39.58 7.47 -9.30
N LYS A 152 39.83 7.66 -10.61
CA LYS A 152 38.97 7.11 -11.68
C LYS A 152 38.79 5.59 -11.55
N GLN A 153 39.89 4.86 -11.31
CA GLN A 153 39.84 3.42 -11.15
C GLN A 153 38.97 3.00 -9.95
N VAL A 154 39.13 3.66 -8.80
CA VAL A 154 38.32 3.39 -7.60
C VAL A 154 36.85 3.68 -7.86
N ILE A 155 36.53 4.82 -8.46
CA ILE A 155 35.17 5.21 -8.82
C ILE A 155 34.54 4.15 -9.74
N ARG A 156 35.25 3.74 -10.80
CA ARG A 156 34.76 2.74 -11.76
C ARG A 156 34.49 1.39 -11.10
N GLN A 157 35.44 0.89 -10.30
CA GLN A 157 35.34 -0.41 -9.65
C GLN A 157 34.25 -0.44 -8.57
N GLN A 158 34.19 0.59 -7.73
CA GLN A 158 33.28 0.60 -6.58
C GLN A 158 31.86 1.02 -6.94
N LEU A 159 31.71 2.07 -7.75
CA LEU A 159 30.37 2.63 -8.04
C LEU A 159 29.70 1.96 -9.22
N THR A 160 30.46 1.48 -10.21
CA THR A 160 29.85 0.97 -11.43
C THR A 160 29.93 -0.54 -11.59
N GLU A 161 31.05 -1.18 -11.20
CA GLU A 161 31.23 -2.63 -11.40
C GLU A 161 30.67 -3.47 -10.23
N ARG A 162 30.83 -3.02 -8.98
CA ARG A 162 30.42 -3.80 -7.80
C ARG A 162 28.92 -3.78 -7.46
N THR A 163 28.07 -3.18 -8.29
CA THR A 163 26.60 -3.14 -8.07
C THR A 163 26.20 -2.58 -6.68
N VAL A 164 27.06 -1.78 -6.04
CA VAL A 164 26.73 -1.09 -4.77
C VAL A 164 25.51 -0.18 -4.98
N LEU A 165 25.36 0.30 -6.21
CA LEU A 165 24.21 1.07 -6.65
C LEU A 165 23.26 0.16 -7.44
N GLY A 166 22.14 -0.23 -6.82
CA GLY A 166 21.09 -1.01 -7.47
C GLY A 166 20.40 -0.26 -8.62
N ARG A 167 19.48 -0.93 -9.33
CA ARG A 167 18.79 -0.41 -10.53
C ARG A 167 18.04 0.92 -10.37
N ALA A 168 17.78 1.36 -9.13
CA ALA A 168 17.04 2.59 -8.83
C ALA A 168 17.95 3.82 -8.60
N ASN A 169 19.28 3.67 -8.67
CA ASN A 169 20.20 4.72 -8.25
C ASN A 169 20.67 5.59 -9.42
N ARG A 170 20.81 6.90 -9.17
CA ARG A 170 21.26 7.88 -10.17
C ARG A 170 22.65 8.38 -9.81
N LEU A 171 23.50 8.53 -10.81
CA LEU A 171 24.84 9.08 -10.70
C LEU A 171 24.95 10.40 -11.45
N ALA A 172 25.68 11.34 -10.86
CA ALA A 172 26.17 12.53 -11.55
C ALA A 172 27.69 12.63 -11.40
N LEU A 173 28.32 13.28 -12.38
CA LEU A 173 29.77 13.51 -12.41
C LEU A 173 30.06 14.99 -12.55
N ILE A 174 30.80 15.54 -11.60
CA ILE A 174 31.34 16.89 -11.63
C ILE A 174 32.86 16.78 -11.60
N ALA A 175 33.52 17.47 -12.54
CA ALA A 175 34.95 17.71 -12.46
C ALA A 175 35.18 19.11 -11.89
N PHE A 176 36.08 19.25 -10.91
CA PHE A 176 36.38 20.55 -10.33
C PHE A 176 37.88 20.78 -10.19
N ALA A 177 38.26 22.03 -10.32
CA ALA A 177 39.56 22.60 -9.96
C ALA A 177 39.24 23.99 -9.39
N GLY A 178 39.82 25.09 -9.89
CA GLY A 178 39.41 26.46 -9.49
C GLY A 178 38.00 26.84 -9.99
N SER A 179 37.43 26.04 -10.88
CA SER A 179 36.02 26.08 -11.23
C SER A 179 35.48 24.67 -11.45
N THR A 180 34.16 24.54 -11.43
CA THR A 180 33.44 23.27 -11.53
C THR A 180 32.78 23.14 -12.90
N SER A 181 32.82 21.95 -13.49
CA SER A 181 32.14 21.61 -14.73
C SER A 181 31.31 20.35 -14.53
N LEU A 182 30.00 20.46 -14.76
CA LEU A 182 29.10 19.31 -14.82
C LEU A 182 29.42 18.51 -16.09
N LYS A 183 29.75 17.23 -15.92
CA LYS A 183 30.02 16.31 -17.04
C LYS A 183 28.88 15.37 -17.32
N VAL A 184 28.23 14.90 -16.26
CA VAL A 184 27.07 14.00 -16.35
C VAL A 184 26.03 14.48 -15.34
N PRO A 185 24.82 14.86 -15.78
CA PRO A 185 23.70 15.15 -14.86
C PRO A 185 23.22 13.86 -14.18
N LEU A 186 22.43 13.98 -13.11
CA LEU A 186 21.83 12.85 -12.40
C LEU A 186 21.08 11.92 -13.37
N SER A 187 21.68 10.77 -13.65
CA SER A 187 21.19 9.79 -14.63
C SER A 187 21.40 8.37 -14.14
N THR A 188 20.57 7.44 -14.61
CA THR A 188 20.73 5.99 -14.39
C THR A 188 21.66 5.34 -15.41
N ASP A 189 22.13 6.09 -16.42
CA ASP A 189 23.02 5.59 -17.46
C ASP A 189 24.47 5.47 -16.96
N LEU A 190 24.78 4.28 -16.45
CA LEU A 190 26.12 3.91 -15.96
C LEU A 190 27.17 3.86 -17.08
N SER A 191 26.77 3.58 -18.33
CA SER A 191 27.68 3.50 -19.47
C SER A 191 28.15 4.89 -19.88
N ALA A 192 27.23 5.85 -19.97
CA ALA A 192 27.57 7.25 -20.19
C ALA A 192 28.45 7.81 -19.08
N PHE A 193 28.15 7.47 -17.81
CA PHE A 193 28.98 7.86 -16.67
C PHE A 193 30.42 7.34 -16.80
N ARG A 194 30.62 6.04 -17.05
CA ARG A 194 31.95 5.43 -17.24
C ARG A 194 32.73 6.10 -18.36
N ASN A 195 32.09 6.27 -19.52
CA ASN A 195 32.75 6.86 -20.68
C ASN A 195 33.21 8.29 -20.40
N ARG A 196 32.41 9.07 -19.66
CA ARG A 196 32.78 10.44 -19.27
C ARG A 196 33.84 10.49 -18.18
N LEU A 197 33.82 9.56 -17.23
CA LEU A 197 34.84 9.44 -16.18
C LEU A 197 36.23 9.19 -16.77
N GLU A 198 36.33 8.26 -17.72
CA GLU A 198 37.62 7.91 -18.36
C GLU A 198 38.19 9.09 -19.17
N GLN A 199 37.32 9.90 -19.78
CA GLN A 199 37.70 11.09 -20.56
C GLN A 199 38.17 12.28 -19.70
N LEU A 200 38.07 12.20 -18.36
CA LEU A 200 38.48 13.30 -17.50
C LEU A 200 40.00 13.48 -17.50
N THR A 201 40.43 14.73 -17.57
CA THR A 201 41.83 15.15 -17.52
C THR A 201 41.93 16.42 -16.71
N VAL A 202 43.14 16.84 -16.34
CA VAL A 202 43.37 18.11 -15.63
C VAL A 202 42.83 19.34 -16.38
N GLY A 203 42.70 19.25 -17.71
CA GLY A 203 42.08 20.29 -18.54
C GLY A 203 40.54 20.25 -18.58
N SER A 204 39.91 19.33 -17.84
CA SER A 204 38.45 19.17 -17.87
C SER A 204 37.71 20.22 -17.05
N ALA A 205 38.41 20.97 -16.19
CA ALA A 205 37.88 22.14 -15.49
C ALA A 205 38.26 23.43 -16.24
N PRO A 206 37.34 24.41 -16.41
CA PRO A 206 37.58 25.64 -17.15
C PRO A 206 38.69 26.54 -16.58
N ARG A 207 38.97 26.43 -15.29
CA ARG A 207 40.00 27.19 -14.57
C ARG A 207 40.75 26.25 -13.64
N GLY A 208 42.08 26.33 -13.65
CA GLY A 208 42.95 25.65 -12.69
C GLY A 208 42.86 26.25 -11.28
N GLY A 209 43.55 25.63 -10.33
CA GLY A 209 43.42 25.88 -8.89
C GLY A 209 42.52 24.83 -8.21
N THR A 210 42.08 25.10 -6.98
CA THR A 210 41.12 24.25 -6.25
C THR A 210 40.01 25.15 -5.71
N ALA A 211 38.75 24.69 -5.79
CA ALA A 211 37.59 25.44 -5.31
C ALA A 211 36.56 24.48 -4.72
N LEU A 212 36.93 23.83 -3.62
CA LEU A 212 36.16 22.77 -2.97
C LEU A 212 34.76 23.23 -2.56
N ALA A 213 34.65 24.42 -1.97
CA ALA A 213 33.36 25.00 -1.56
C ALA A 213 32.41 25.21 -2.75
N LYS A 214 32.96 25.56 -3.93
CA LYS A 214 32.17 25.73 -5.15
C LYS A 214 31.72 24.37 -5.70
N ALA A 215 32.57 23.35 -5.62
CA ALA A 215 32.22 21.98 -6.00
C ALA A 215 31.06 21.43 -5.17
N ILE A 216 31.11 21.59 -3.85
CA ILE A 216 30.05 21.12 -2.94
C ILE A 216 28.73 21.86 -3.21
N ARG A 217 28.76 23.19 -3.38
CA ARG A 217 27.55 23.97 -3.71
C ARG A 217 26.93 23.51 -5.03
N ASN A 218 27.74 23.37 -6.08
CA ASN A 218 27.24 22.97 -7.38
C ASN A 218 26.79 21.50 -7.40
N ALA A 219 27.37 20.64 -6.56
CA ALA A 219 26.87 19.28 -6.32
C ALA A 219 25.51 19.29 -5.61
N ALA A 220 25.33 20.16 -4.60
CA ALA A 220 24.08 20.31 -3.89
C ALA A 220 22.94 20.79 -4.81
N ASP A 221 23.25 21.71 -5.73
CA ASP A 221 22.28 22.25 -6.70
C ASP A 221 21.71 21.17 -7.64
N LEU A 222 22.46 20.11 -7.93
CA LEU A 222 21.94 18.98 -8.72
C LEU A 222 20.81 18.25 -8.02
N PHE A 223 20.79 18.23 -6.69
CA PHE A 223 19.74 17.55 -5.93
C PHE A 223 18.42 18.33 -5.85
N VAL A 224 18.36 19.58 -6.33
CA VAL A 224 17.15 20.40 -6.32
C VAL A 224 16.02 19.73 -7.12
N ARG A 225 16.36 19.00 -8.19
CA ARG A 225 15.40 18.26 -9.02
C ARG A 225 15.15 16.83 -8.53
N SER A 226 15.71 16.44 -7.40
CA SER A 226 15.58 15.08 -6.87
C SER A 226 14.39 14.97 -5.92
N PRO A 227 13.68 13.83 -5.90
CA PRO A 227 12.55 13.62 -4.99
C PRO A 227 12.97 13.87 -3.54
N GLU A 228 12.10 14.49 -2.73
CA GLU A 228 12.41 14.79 -1.31
C GLU A 228 12.80 13.56 -0.49
N LYS A 229 12.23 12.40 -0.84
CA LYS A 229 12.44 11.13 -0.14
C LYS A 229 13.66 10.35 -0.63
N ALA A 230 14.37 10.80 -1.67
CA ALA A 230 15.58 10.15 -2.14
C ALA A 230 16.78 10.47 -1.24
N THR A 231 17.61 9.47 -0.94
CA THR A 231 18.85 9.66 -0.20
C THR A 231 19.87 10.37 -1.09
N LYS A 232 20.43 11.49 -0.62
CA LYS A 232 21.36 12.34 -1.38
C LYS A 232 22.76 12.17 -0.81
N VAL A 233 23.73 11.79 -1.64
CA VAL A 233 25.13 11.55 -1.23
C VAL A 233 26.08 12.29 -2.16
N ILE A 234 27.05 13.01 -1.59
CA ILE A 234 28.16 13.60 -2.34
C ILE A 234 29.41 12.77 -2.04
N LEU A 235 30.01 12.21 -3.09
CA LEU A 235 31.31 11.54 -3.01
C LEU A 235 32.36 12.50 -3.55
N LEU A 236 33.24 12.96 -2.67
CA LEU A 236 34.29 13.91 -3.00
C LEU A 236 35.64 13.19 -3.07
N PHE A 237 36.31 13.30 -4.22
CA PHE A 237 37.65 12.79 -4.44
C PHE A 237 38.58 13.97 -4.70
N THR A 238 39.48 14.24 -3.77
CA THR A 238 40.43 15.37 -3.78
C THR A 238 41.70 14.99 -3.04
N ASP A 239 42.79 15.70 -3.30
CA ASP A 239 44.00 15.63 -2.48
C ASP A 239 43.96 16.51 -1.23
N GLY A 240 42.89 17.32 -1.07
CA GLY A 240 42.62 18.07 0.16
C GLY A 240 43.38 19.39 0.29
N GLU A 241 44.13 19.79 -0.74
CA GLU A 241 44.87 21.05 -0.74
C GLU A 241 44.04 22.17 -1.42
N ASP A 242 43.68 23.20 -0.64
CA ASP A 242 43.01 24.41 -1.15
C ASP A 242 44.04 25.55 -1.28
N HIS A 243 44.07 26.21 -2.44
CA HIS A 243 45.08 27.21 -2.80
C HIS A 243 44.42 28.50 -3.30
#